data_AF-A0A6B3HJ25-F1
#
_entry.id   AF-A0A6B3HJ25-F1
#
_cell.length_a   1.000
_cell.length_b   1.000
_cell.length_c   1.000
_cell.angle_alpha   90.00
_cell.angle_beta   90.00
_cell.angle_gamma   90.00
#
_symmetry.space_group_name_H-M   'P 1'
#
loop_
_entity.id
_entity.type
_entity.pdbx_description
1 polymer ?
#
loop_
_entity_poly.entity_id
_entity_poly.type
_entity_poly.pdbx_seq_one_letter_code
_entity_poly.pdbx_strand_id
1 'polypeptide(L)' 'YYREDLEDFVASGHLDRLDVAFSRDQRNKVYVQDRMREHDPRLWRWLRDGAHLYVCGDAGRMAKDVDRALHEIVAA' A
#
# COMPACT_ATOMS: atom_id res chain seq x y z
N TYR A 1 -3.73 -8.09 12.17
CA TYR A 1 -4.55 -7.36 13.15
C TYR A 1 -5.85 -6.97 12.47
N TYR A 2 -6.97 -6.93 13.21
CA TYR A 2 -8.28 -6.44 12.73
C TYR A 2 -8.77 -7.07 11.42
N ARG A 3 -8.54 -8.37 11.21
CA ARG A 3 -8.88 -9.04 9.94
C ARG A 3 -10.38 -8.90 9.66
N GLU A 4 -11.20 -9.31 10.63
CA GLU A 4 -12.66 -9.32 10.49
C GLU A 4 -13.19 -7.91 10.21
N ASP A 5 -12.76 -6.90 10.99
CA ASP A 5 -13.16 -5.50 10.77
C ASP A 5 -12.80 -4.98 9.37
N LEU A 6 -11.59 -5.29 8.89
CA LEU A 6 -11.13 -4.86 7.56
C LEU A 6 -11.86 -5.59 6.44
N GLU A 7 -12.16 -6.88 6.61
CA GLU A 7 -12.96 -7.67 5.67
C GLU A 7 -14.41 -7.14 5.61
N ASP A 8 -14.99 -6.77 6.75
CA ASP A 8 -16.32 -6.15 6.83
C ASP A 8 -16.36 -4.75 6.17
N PHE A 9 -15.31 -3.94 6.32
CA PHE A 9 -15.23 -2.65 5.62
C PHE A 9 -15.14 -2.80 4.11
N VAL A 10 -14.46 -3.84 3.62
CA VAL A 10 -14.45 -4.16 2.19
C VAL A 10 -15.83 -4.65 1.75
N ALA A 11 -16.45 -5.57 2.50
CA ALA A 11 -17.75 -6.13 2.17
C ALA A 11 -18.88 -5.09 2.16
N SER A 12 -18.82 -4.10 3.05
CA SER A 12 -19.77 -2.99 3.14
C SER A 12 -19.51 -1.87 2.13
N GLY A 13 -18.36 -1.86 1.45
CA GLY A 13 -17.95 -0.79 0.53
C GLY A 13 -17.44 0.47 1.25
N HIS A 14 -17.22 0.42 2.57
CA HIS A 14 -16.57 1.51 3.30
C HIS A 14 -15.09 1.64 2.93
N LEU A 15 -14.44 0.51 2.62
CA LEU A 15 -13.07 0.44 2.12
C LEU A 15 -13.07 -0.08 0.69
N ASP A 16 -12.82 0.79 -0.29
CA ASP A 16 -12.82 0.42 -1.72
C ASP A 16 -11.81 -0.67 -2.08
N ARG A 17 -10.69 -0.72 -1.35
CA ARG A 17 -9.59 -1.65 -1.64
C ARG A 17 -8.75 -1.94 -0.39
N LEU A 18 -8.39 -3.20 -0.22
CA LEU A 18 -7.46 -3.66 0.80
C LEU A 18 -6.35 -4.51 0.16
N ASP A 19 -5.12 -4.00 0.19
CA ASP A 19 -3.93 -4.77 -0.20
C ASP A 19 -3.10 -5.12 1.04
N VAL A 20 -2.76 -6.40 1.19
CA VAL A 20 -2.00 -6.92 2.34
C VAL A 20 -0.68 -7.54 1.91
N ALA A 21 0.38 -7.27 2.69
CA ALA A 21 1.72 -7.78 2.45
C ALA A 21 2.15 -8.74 3.58
N PHE A 22 1.96 -10.05 3.36
CA PHE A 22 2.42 -11.07 4.28
C PHE A 22 3.89 -11.40 4.02
N SER A 23 4.78 -10.77 4.79
CA SER A 23 6.24 -10.87 4.57
C SER A 23 6.84 -12.28 4.73
N ARG A 24 6.08 -13.26 5.22
CA ARG A 24 6.57 -14.58 5.62
C ARG A 24 5.80 -15.77 5.02
N ASP A 25 4.75 -15.54 4.24
CA ASP A 25 3.94 -16.62 3.66
C ASP A 25 4.63 -17.31 2.48
N GLN A 26 5.76 -16.75 2.04
CA GLN A 26 6.56 -17.23 0.93
C GLN A 26 8.06 -16.96 1.16
N ARG A 27 8.93 -17.56 0.33
CA ARG A 27 10.40 -17.41 0.44
C ARG A 27 10.87 -15.96 0.24
N ASN A 28 10.31 -15.28 -0.75
CA ASN A 28 10.64 -13.88 -1.04
C ASN A 28 9.80 -12.98 -0.13
N LYS A 29 10.45 -12.08 0.60
CA LYS A 29 9.71 -11.16 1.45
C LYS A 29 8.90 -10.19 0.61
N VAL A 30 7.64 -10.01 0.99
CA VAL A 30 6.71 -9.05 0.39
C VAL A 30 6.36 -8.01 1.44
N TYR A 31 6.54 -6.74 1.10
CA TYR A 31 6.27 -5.59 1.93
C TYR A 31 5.30 -4.63 1.24
N VAL A 32 4.86 -3.58 1.94
CA VAL A 32 3.86 -2.64 1.43
C VAL A 32 4.34 -1.88 0.20
N GLN A 33 5.62 -1.53 0.14
CA GLN A 33 6.22 -0.89 -1.03
C GLN A 33 6.24 -1.79 -2.27
N ASP A 34 6.20 -3.12 -2.10
CA ASP A 34 6.12 -4.05 -3.23
C ASP A 34 4.70 -4.07 -3.80
N ARG A 35 3.68 -4.00 -2.94
CA ARG A 35 2.27 -3.85 -3.35
C ARG A 35 2.00 -2.52 -4.04
N MET A 36 2.66 -1.44 -3.60
CA MET A 36 2.60 -0.16 -4.29
C MET A 36 3.08 -0.27 -5.73
N ARG A 37 4.25 -0.90 -5.96
CA ARG A 37 4.79 -1.12 -7.31
C ARG A 37 3.92 -2.05 -8.16
N GLU A 38 3.34 -3.09 -7.55
CA GLU A 38 2.39 -3.99 -8.23
C GLU A 38 1.16 -3.24 -8.79
N HIS A 39 0.77 -2.12 -8.16
CA HIS A 39 -0.41 -1.34 -8.50
C HIS A 39 -0.10 0.08 -8.97
N ASP A 40 1.13 0.30 -9.44
CA ASP A 40 1.70 1.60 -9.80
C ASP A 40 0.74 2.47 -10.66
N PRO A 41 0.25 2.02 -11.83
CA PRO A 41 -0.63 2.87 -12.67
C PRO A 41 -1.90 3.35 -11.97
N ARG A 42 -2.43 2.54 -11.04
CA ARG A 42 -3.64 2.86 -10.28
C ARG A 42 -3.33 3.86 -9.18
N LEU A 43 -2.24 3.63 -8.44
CA LEU A 43 -1.81 4.54 -7.38
C LEU A 43 -1.48 5.91 -7.96
N TRP A 44 -0.77 5.95 -9.08
CA TRP A 44 -0.48 7.20 -9.78
C TRP A 44 -1.75 7.95 -10.23
N ARG A 45 -2.73 7.23 -10.79
CA ARG A 45 -4.03 7.82 -11.15
C ARG A 45 -4.69 8.47 -9.94
N TRP A 46 -4.78 7.78 -8.80
CA TRP A 46 -5.38 8.35 -7.59
C TRP A 46 -4.67 9.61 -7.11
N LEU A 47 -3.33 9.60 -7.11
CA LEU A 47 -2.54 10.78 -6.72
C LEU A 47 -2.80 11.97 -7.65
N ARG A 48 -2.86 11.74 -8.96
CA ARG A 48 -3.22 12.77 -9.94
C ARG A 48 -4.64 13.31 -9.76
N ASP A 49 -5.56 12.47 -9.32
CA ASP A 49 -6.96 12.84 -9.09
C ASP A 49 -7.15 13.58 -7.74
N GLY A 50 -6.05 13.91 -7.04
CA GLY A 50 -6.07 14.72 -5.82
C GLY A 50 -6.16 13.91 -4.54
N ALA A 51 -5.83 12.61 -4.57
CA ALA A 51 -5.82 11.79 -3.36
C ALA A 51 -4.78 12.26 -2.33
N HIS A 52 -5.10 12.09 -1.06
CA HIS A 52 -4.18 12.27 0.05
C HIS A 52 -3.53 10.91 0.41
N LEU A 53 -2.21 10.91 0.55
CA LEU A 53 -1.44 9.72 0.93
C LEU A 53 -0.99 9.82 2.39
N TYR A 54 -1.23 8.77 3.17
CA TYR A 54 -0.87 8.68 4.57
C TYR A 54 0.05 7.48 4.79
N VAL A 55 1.12 7.66 5.57
CA VAL A 55 2.08 6.61 5.94
C VAL A 55 2.21 6.59 7.46
N CYS A 56 2.05 5.41 8.07
CA CYS A 56 2.18 5.22 9.51
C CYS A 56 2.92 3.92 9.81
N GLY A 57 3.88 3.96 10.74
CA GLY A 57 4.65 2.78 11.16
C GLY A 57 6.12 3.11 11.40
N ASP A 58 7.00 2.14 11.12
CA ASP A 58 8.44 2.27 11.33
C ASP A 58 9.06 3.39 10.47
N ALA A 59 9.51 4.45 11.13
CA ALA A 59 10.18 5.58 10.49
C ALA A 59 11.63 5.25 10.05
N GLY A 60 12.25 4.23 10.64
CA GLY A 60 13.65 3.91 10.41
C GLY A 60 13.91 3.31 9.02
N ARG A 61 13.05 2.36 8.60
CA ARG A 61 13.16 1.62 7.35
C ARG A 61 11.89 1.71 6.51
N MET A 62 10.73 1.34 7.06
CA MET A 62 9.49 1.21 6.26
C MET A 62 9.12 2.52 5.56
N ALA A 63 9.14 3.64 6.29
CA ALA A 63 8.82 4.96 5.73
C ALA A 63 9.74 5.34 4.54
N LYS A 64 11.04 5.03 4.63
CA LYS A 64 12.02 5.32 3.57
C LYS A 64 11.80 4.45 2.33
N ASP A 65 11.45 3.18 2.52
CA ASP A 65 11.19 2.27 1.41
C ASP A 65 9.88 2.60 0.68
N VAL A 66 8.87 3.08 1.42
CA VAL A 66 7.62 3.61 0.85
C VAL A 66 7.86 4.91 0.09
N ASP A 67 8.61 5.85 0.67
CA ASP A 67 8.97 7.11 0.01
C ASP A 67 9.73 6.87 -1.31
N ARG A 68 10.71 5.95 -1.31
CA ARG A 68 11.41 5.57 -2.55
C ARG A 68 10.47 4.97 -3.58
N ALA A 69 9.59 4.05 -3.18
CA ALA A 69 8.62 3.46 -4.10
C ALA A 69 7.66 4.50 -4.69
N LEU A 70 7.25 5.47 -3.89
CA LEU A 70 6.39 6.57 -4.36
C LEU A 70 7.10 7.43 -5.42
N HIS A 71 8.38 7.76 -5.22
CA HIS A 71 9.16 8.49 -6.23
C HIS A 71 9.30 7.71 -7.53
N GLU A 72 9.53 6.39 -7.46
CA GLU A 72 9.61 5.52 -8.63
C GLU A 72 8.28 5.51 -9.42
N ILE A 73 7.15 5.42 -8.72
CA ILE A 73 5.78 5.43 -9.29
C ILE A 73 5.46 6.76 -9.99
N VAL A 74 5.87 7.88 -9.40
CA VAL A 74 5.62 9.22 -9.97
C VAL A 74 6.54 9.52 -11.16
N ALA A 75 7.70 8.88 -11.22
CA ALA A 75 8.69 9.08 -12.29
C ALA A 75 8.45 8.21 -13.54
N ALA A 76 7.53 7.24 -13.47
CA ALA A 76 7.17 6.33 -14.57
C ALA A 76 6.23 6.99 -15.60
#